data_AF-A0A0H4TBN5-F1
#
_entry.id   AF-A0A0H4TBN5-F1
#
_cell.length_a   1.000
_cell.length_b   1.000
_cell.length_c   1.000
_cell.angle_alpha   90.00
_cell.angle_beta   90.00
_cell.angle_gamma   90.00
#
_symmetry.space_group_name_H-M   'P 1'
#
loop_
_entity.id
_entity.type
_entity.pdbx_description
1 polymer ?
#
loop_
_entity_poly.entity_id
_entity_poly.type
_entity_poly.pdbx_seq_one_letter_code
_entity_poly.pdbx_strand_id
1 'polypeptide(L)'
;MSRIGRLPISLPEGVKVTVEDRAIQVEGPKGKLRAELPQGIEARMEGNALKILRGSDERRVKALHGMARNLVANMVHGVSRGFSRVLEINGVGYRAEVKGAELHLALGFSHPVALS
;
A
#
# COMPACT_ATOMS: atom_id res chain seq x y z
N MET A 1 18.94 -10.23 -6.70
CA MET A 1 18.44 -8.86 -6.44
C MET A 1 17.09 -8.68 -7.14
N SER A 2 16.09 -8.18 -6.41
CA SER A 2 14.73 -8.00 -6.94
C SER A 2 14.72 -7.04 -8.13
N ARG A 3 14.20 -7.50 -9.28
CA ARG A 3 14.02 -6.69 -10.50
C ARG A 3 12.74 -5.85 -10.49
N ILE A 4 11.96 -5.94 -9.41
CA ILE A 4 10.61 -5.35 -9.28
C ILE A 4 10.62 -3.83 -9.42
N GLY A 5 11.67 -3.14 -8.94
CA GLY A 5 11.77 -1.68 -9.04
C GLY A 5 11.75 -1.14 -10.48
N ARG A 6 12.17 -1.95 -11.47
CA ARG A 6 12.19 -1.56 -12.89
C ARG A 6 10.83 -1.70 -13.58
N LEU A 7 9.89 -2.41 -12.96
CA LEU A 7 8.57 -2.63 -13.53
C LEU A 7 7.75 -1.34 -13.40
N PRO A 8 7.17 -0.84 -14.51
CA PRO A 8 6.26 0.30 -14.45
C PRO A 8 5.04 -0.02 -13.57
N ILE A 9 4.44 1.04 -13.04
CA ILE A 9 3.18 1.00 -12.28
C ILE A 9 2.10 1.56 -13.20
N SER A 10 1.27 0.69 -13.77
CA SER A 10 0.14 1.11 -14.60
C SER A 10 -0.90 1.81 -13.76
N LEU A 11 -1.44 2.93 -14.26
CA LEU A 11 -2.50 3.67 -13.58
C LEU A 11 -3.87 3.21 -14.07
N PRO A 12 -4.73 2.66 -13.20
CA PRO A 12 -6.12 2.35 -13.54
C PRO A 12 -6.91 3.63 -13.84
N GLU A 13 -8.02 3.49 -14.56
CA GLU A 13 -8.93 4.61 -14.79
C GLU A 13 -9.43 5.22 -13.47
N GLY A 14 -9.55 6.55 -13.46
CA GLY A 14 -9.95 7.31 -12.28
C GLY A 14 -8.86 7.49 -11.23
N VAL A 15 -7.65 6.95 -11.42
CA VAL A 15 -6.49 7.23 -10.56
C VAL A 15 -5.61 8.32 -11.16
N LYS A 16 -5.29 9.32 -10.35
CA LYS A 16 -4.35 10.40 -10.70
C LYS A 16 -3.13 10.33 -9.80
N VAL A 17 -1.96 10.55 -10.37
CA VAL A 17 -0.69 10.64 -9.63
C VAL A 17 -0.06 11.99 -9.90
N THR A 18 0.29 12.70 -8.83
CA THR A 18 1.06 13.94 -8.88
C THR A 18 2.42 13.66 -8.24
N VAL A 19 3.49 14.11 -8.91
CA VAL A 19 4.86 14.01 -8.41
C VAL A 19 5.40 15.42 -8.23
N GLU A 20 5.70 15.79 -7.00
CA GLU A 20 6.29 17.08 -6.60
C GLU A 20 7.62 16.79 -5.91
N ASP A 21 8.72 16.95 -6.65
CA ASP A 21 10.07 16.53 -6.23
C ASP A 21 10.11 15.05 -5.81
N ARG A 22 10.12 14.81 -4.50
CA ARG A 22 10.11 13.47 -3.88
C ARG A 22 8.75 13.11 -3.30
N ALA A 23 7.81 14.06 -3.19
CA ALA A 23 6.47 13.78 -2.71
C ALA A 23 5.62 13.19 -3.84
N ILE A 24 5.02 12.03 -3.58
CA ILE A 24 4.05 11.40 -4.46
C ILE A 24 2.68 11.50 -3.80
N GLN A 25 1.73 12.04 -4.54
CA GLN A 25 0.32 12.04 -4.19
C GLN A 25 -0.45 11.18 -5.18
N VAL A 26 -1.26 10.27 -4.66
CA VAL A 26 -2.08 9.35 -5.44
C VAL A 26 -3.53 9.56 -5.04
N GLU A 27 -4.38 9.90 -5.99
CA GLU A 27 -5.81 10.15 -5.79
C GLU A 27 -6.63 9.17 -6.60
N GLY A 28 -7.71 8.65 -6.02
CA GLY A 28 -8.62 7.73 -6.68
C GLY A 28 -10.00 7.70 -6.01
N PRO A 29 -10.90 6.82 -6.47
CA PRO A 29 -12.28 6.77 -5.99
C PRO A 29 -12.42 6.45 -4.50
N LYS A 30 -11.43 5.77 -3.89
CA LYS A 30 -11.44 5.41 -2.46
C LYS A 30 -10.69 6.38 -1.55
N GLY A 31 -10.17 7.48 -2.10
CA GLY A 31 -9.51 8.52 -1.31
C GLY A 31 -8.17 8.97 -1.89
N LYS A 32 -7.34 9.56 -1.03
CA LYS A 32 -6.06 10.15 -1.40
C LYS A 32 -4.97 9.67 -0.46
N LEU A 33 -3.80 9.35 -1.00
CA LEU A 33 -2.62 8.94 -0.23
C LEU A 33 -1.43 9.80 -0.64
N ARG A 34 -0.58 10.11 0.34
CA ARG A 34 0.67 10.85 0.12
C ARG A 34 1.83 10.08 0.74
N ALA A 35 2.95 10.02 0.03
CA ALA A 35 4.19 9.44 0.53
C ALA A 35 5.39 10.24 0.03
N GLU A 36 6.49 10.22 0.78
CA GLU A 36 7.76 10.82 0.36
C GLU A 36 8.73 9.72 -0.09
N LEU A 37 9.34 9.91 -1.25
CA LEU A 37 10.35 9.02 -1.78
C LEU A 37 11.69 9.20 -1.05
N PRO A 38 12.39 8.08 -0.77
CA PRO A 38 13.75 8.14 -0.25
C PRO A 38 14.69 8.91 -1.18
N GLN A 39 15.74 9.51 -0.62
CA GLN A 39 16.77 10.18 -1.40
C GLN A 39 17.43 9.21 -2.40
N GLY A 40 17.72 9.70 -3.61
CA GLY A 40 18.29 8.91 -4.70
C GLY A 40 17.28 8.06 -5.47
N ILE A 41 15.98 8.19 -5.15
CA ILE A 41 14.86 7.59 -5.89
C ILE A 41 13.99 8.71 -6.46
N GLU A 42 13.62 8.57 -7.73
CA GLU A 42 12.78 9.52 -8.45
C GLU A 42 11.59 8.78 -9.07
N ALA A 43 10.51 9.51 -9.34
CA ALA A 43 9.37 8.99 -10.09
C ALA A 43 9.13 9.81 -11.34
N ARG A 44 8.86 9.13 -12.46
CA ARG A 44 8.60 9.75 -13.75
C ARG A 44 7.36 9.17 -14.38
N MET A 45 6.49 10.06 -14.85
CA MET A 45 5.32 9.68 -15.64
C MET A 45 5.75 9.37 -17.08
N GLU A 46 5.32 8.21 -17.59
CA GLU A 46 5.49 7.79 -18.98
C GLU A 46 4.14 7.33 -19.53
N GLY A 47 3.45 8.23 -20.24
CA GLY A 47 2.10 7.97 -20.73
C GLY A 47 1.14 7.67 -19.58
N ASN A 48 0.57 6.46 -19.56
CA ASN A 48 -0.36 5.99 -18.52
C ASN A 48 0.30 5.10 -17.45
N ALA A 49 1.62 5.21 -17.28
CA ALA A 49 2.35 4.46 -16.26
C ALA A 49 3.35 5.34 -15.52
N LEU A 50 3.58 5.04 -14.25
CA LEU A 50 4.62 5.64 -13.44
C LEU A 50 5.84 4.71 -13.40
N LYS A 51 7.02 5.21 -13.74
CA LYS A 51 8.29 4.52 -13.53
C LYS A 51 9.01 5.10 -12.32
N ILE A 52 9.54 4.21 -11.48
CA ILE A 52 10.46 4.59 -10.41
C ILE A 52 11.88 4.41 -10.93
N LEU A 53 12.69 5.46 -10.79
CA LEU A 53 14.08 5.53 -11.22
C LEU A 53 14.98 5.59 -9.98
N ARG A 54 16.23 5.19 -10.15
CA ARG A 54 17.26 5.27 -9.12
C ARG A 54 18.46 6.05 -9.66
N GLY A 55 19.06 6.88 -8.82
CA GLY A 55 20.21 7.71 -9.19
C GLY A 55 21.55 6.95 -9.18
N SER A 56 21.65 5.85 -8.43
CA SER A 56 22.90 5.06 -8.36
C SER A 56 22.64 3.56 -8.23
N ASP A 57 23.71 2.80 -8.46
CA ASP A 57 23.71 1.34 -8.42
C ASP A 57 24.26 0.77 -7.09
N GLU A 58 24.45 1.65 -6.11
CA GLU A 58 24.83 1.30 -4.75
C GLU A 58 23.81 0.35 -4.12
N ARG A 59 24.30 -0.52 -3.23
CA ARG A 59 23.49 -1.56 -2.59
C ARG A 59 22.28 -0.97 -1.85
N ARG A 60 22.46 0.17 -1.17
CA ARG A 60 21.39 0.86 -0.42
C ARG A 60 20.30 1.37 -1.36
N VAL A 61 20.69 2.11 -2.39
CA VAL A 61 19.75 2.69 -3.38
C VAL A 61 19.00 1.59 -4.15
N LYS A 62 19.67 0.48 -4.48
CA LYS A 62 19.02 -0.69 -5.09
C LYS A 62 17.93 -1.31 -4.21
N ALA A 63 18.12 -1.38 -2.90
CA ALA A 63 17.11 -1.90 -1.98
C ALA A 63 15.90 -0.95 -1.89
N LEU A 64 16.17 0.36 -1.80
CA LEU A 64 15.14 1.40 -1.75
C LEU A 64 14.29 1.45 -3.03
N HIS A 65 14.89 1.16 -4.19
CA HIS A 65 14.19 1.17 -5.48
C HIS A 65 12.99 0.21 -5.51
N GLY A 66 13.18 -1.03 -5.05
CA GLY A 66 12.09 -2.02 -5.00
C GLY A 66 11.02 -1.67 -3.96
N MET A 67 11.45 -1.18 -2.79
CA MET A 67 10.54 -0.72 -1.73
C MET A 67 9.66 0.43 -2.22
N ALA A 68 10.28 1.49 -2.77
CA ALA A 68 9.58 2.67 -3.25
C ALA A 68 8.55 2.34 -4.33
N ARG A 69 8.93 1.50 -5.30
CA ARG A 69 8.00 1.01 -6.33
C ARG A 69 6.82 0.29 -5.71
N ASN A 70 7.04 -0.62 -4.77
CA ASN A 70 5.94 -1.36 -4.13
C ASN A 70 5.06 -0.46 -3.27
N LEU A 71 5.64 0.51 -2.57
CA LEU A 71 4.88 1.48 -1.79
C LEU A 71 3.89 2.25 -2.69
N VAL A 72 4.38 2.81 -3.80
CA VAL A 72 3.53 3.57 -4.73
C VAL A 72 2.52 2.68 -5.44
N ALA A 73 2.92 1.46 -5.85
CA ALA A 73 1.98 0.50 -6.44
C ALA A 73 0.85 0.13 -5.46
N ASN A 74 1.17 -0.03 -4.18
CA ASN A 74 0.18 -0.28 -3.13
C ASN A 74 -0.71 0.93 -2.88
N MET A 75 -0.19 2.16 -2.99
CA MET A 75 -1.01 3.37 -2.91
C MET A 75 -2.03 3.42 -4.06
N VAL A 76 -1.58 3.17 -5.30
CA VAL A 76 -2.45 3.09 -6.50
C VAL A 76 -3.52 2.00 -6.33
N HIS A 77 -3.15 0.82 -5.84
CA HIS A 77 -4.09 -0.24 -5.53
C HIS A 77 -5.08 0.16 -4.43
N GLY A 78 -4.60 0.79 -3.36
CA GLY A 78 -5.41 1.23 -2.22
C GLY A 78 -6.47 2.25 -2.59
N VAL A 79 -6.13 3.29 -3.35
CA VAL A 79 -7.11 4.31 -3.76
C VAL A 79 -8.07 3.86 -4.85
N SER A 80 -7.74 2.78 -5.58
CA SER A 80 -8.61 2.22 -6.63
C SER A 80 -9.50 1.09 -6.10
N ARG A 81 -8.89 0.02 -5.59
CA ARG A 81 -9.57 -1.20 -5.14
C ARG A 81 -9.68 -1.32 -3.64
N GLY A 82 -8.80 -0.68 -2.87
CA GLY A 82 -8.71 -0.85 -1.42
C GLY A 82 -8.04 -2.17 -1.03
N PHE A 83 -7.97 -2.44 0.27
CA PHE A 83 -7.39 -3.66 0.80
C PHE A 83 -8.42 -4.43 1.64
N SER A 84 -8.40 -5.75 1.52
CA SER A 84 -9.18 -6.67 2.34
C SER A 84 -8.31 -7.85 2.73
N ARG A 85 -8.45 -8.33 3.97
CA ARG A 85 -7.90 -9.60 4.41
C ARG A 85 -9.02 -10.42 5.04
N VAL A 86 -9.11 -11.68 4.63
CA VAL A 86 -10.05 -12.64 5.22
C VAL A 86 -9.28 -13.41 6.30
N LEU A 87 -9.84 -13.44 7.51
CA LEU A 87 -9.27 -14.15 8.65
C LEU A 87 -10.27 -15.22 9.08
N GLU A 88 -9.77 -16.42 9.38
CA GLU A 88 -10.56 -17.56 9.83
C GLU A 88 -10.25 -17.85 11.30
N ILE A 89 -11.30 -18.10 12.08
CA ILE A 89 -11.19 -18.39 13.51
C ILE A 89 -11.57 -19.85 13.72
N ASN A 90 -10.66 -20.61 14.34
CA ASN A 90 -10.81 -22.04 14.59
C ASN A 90 -10.87 -22.31 16.10
N GLY A 91 -11.97 -22.90 16.58
CA GLY A 91 -12.14 -23.27 17.98
C GLY A 91 -13.61 -23.48 18.36
N VAL A 92 -13.89 -24.43 19.25
CA VAL A 92 -15.25 -24.67 19.74
C VAL A 92 -15.69 -23.48 20.59
N GLY A 93 -16.81 -22.86 20.22
CA GLY A 93 -17.34 -21.68 20.90
C GLY A 93 -16.66 -20.36 20.54
N TYR A 94 -15.68 -20.36 19.63
CA TYR A 94 -15.07 -19.12 19.17
C TYR A 94 -16.00 -18.38 18.21
N ARG A 95 -16.17 -17.07 18.40
CA ARG A 95 -17.02 -16.24 17.55
C ARG A 95 -16.55 -14.80 17.50
N ALA A 96 -16.92 -14.12 16.42
CA ALA A 96 -16.68 -12.70 16.21
C ALA A 96 -18.02 -11.98 15.98
N GLU A 97 -18.20 -10.83 16.61
CA GLU A 97 -19.39 -9.99 16.48
C GLU A 97 -18.96 -8.54 16.21
N VAL A 98 -19.63 -7.87 15.26
CA VAL A 98 -19.42 -6.43 15.01
C VAL A 98 -20.39 -5.64 15.88
N LYS A 99 -19.87 -4.74 16.71
CA LYS A 99 -20.65 -3.84 17.57
C LYS A 99 -20.29 -2.40 17.24
N GLY A 100 -21.08 -1.78 16.36
CA GLY A 100 -20.78 -0.45 15.84
C GLY A 100 -19.49 -0.45 15.02
N ALA A 101 -18.48 0.29 15.48
CA ALA A 101 -17.15 0.32 14.88
C ALA A 101 -16.16 -0.71 15.47
N GLU A 102 -16.55 -1.44 16.52
CA GLU A 102 -15.68 -2.40 17.19
C GLU A 102 -15.93 -3.83 16.71
N LEU A 103 -14.85 -4.60 16.62
CA LEU A 103 -14.88 -6.05 16.44
C LEU A 103 -14.67 -6.73 17.80
N HIS A 104 -15.71 -7.42 18.29
CA HIS A 104 -15.67 -8.19 19.53
C HIS A 104 -15.36 -9.66 19.22
N LEU A 105 -14.27 -10.18 19.78
CA LEU A 105 -13.83 -11.56 19.59
C LEU A 105 -13.98 -12.35 20.89
N ALA A 106 -14.83 -13.38 20.89
CA ALA A 106 -14.92 -14.34 21.97
C ALA A 106 -14.04 -15.55 21.62
N LEU A 107 -12.83 -15.59 22.20
CA LEU A 107 -11.79 -16.58 21.90
C LEU A 107 -11.42 -17.44 23.12
N GLY A 108 -12.36 -17.65 24.05
CA GLY A 108 -12.14 -18.45 25.26
C GLY A 108 -11.47 -17.70 26.43
N PHE A 109 -11.23 -16.39 26.31
CA PHE A 109 -10.85 -15.54 27.43
C PHE A 109 -12.05 -15.26 28.35
N SER A 110 -11.81 -14.89 29.61
CA SER A 110 -12.87 -14.58 30.59
C SER A 110 -13.77 -13.41 30.17
N HIS A 111 -13.29 -12.53 29.29
CA HIS A 111 -14.04 -11.44 28.70
C HIS A 111 -13.75 -11.34 27.18
N PRO A 112 -14.68 -10.82 26.36
CA PRO A 112 -14.44 -10.58 24.94
C PRO A 112 -13.27 -9.62 24.68
N VAL A 113 -12.52 -9.86 23.61
CA VAL A 113 -11.48 -8.94 23.13
C VAL A 113 -12.11 -7.95 22.16
N ALA A 114 -12.15 -6.67 22.52
CA ALA A 114 -12.62 -5.59 21.65
C ALA A 114 -11.46 -4.99 20.85
N LEU A 115 -11.61 -4.91 19.54
CA LEU A 115 -10.68 -4.26 18.61
C LEU A 115 -11.36 -3.06 17.94
N SER A 116 -10.68 -1.92 17.94
CA SER A 116 -11.07 -0.65 17.30
C SER A 116 -10.19 -0.30 16.11
#